data_AF-A0A4R6LG64-F1
#
_entry.id   AF-A0A4R6LG64-F1
#
_cell.length_a   1.000
_cell.length_b   1.000
_cell.length_c   1.000
_cell.angle_alpha   90.00
_cell.angle_beta   90.00
_cell.angle_gamma   90.00
#
_symmetry.space_group_name_H-M   'P 1'
#
loop_
_entity.id
_entity.type
_entity.pdbx_description
1 polymer ?
#
loop_
_entity_poly.entity_id
_entity_poly.type
_entity_poly.pdbx_seq_one_letter_code
_entity_poly.pdbx_strand_id
1 'polypeptide(L)'
;MIINFCEIPLANSGVGDQDTFELFARDFLQELGYEIISDPTRGADGGKDLIIRETRKGLSGQTTIDWLVSCKHYSHSGKSITPTIEQNINDRIIANSCAGFIGFYSTIASEGLVKNLKNIQFQIFDREKIEKQIIGIDTFENIFRRYFPDSFHKWKSSSFPYAPIKLFDYYIVNAHKYTLQIFKYAFKTNAAMFVALLKSGSVEEFLEFRNITIHKYDIESTYNSLDIKHKDDIKNMSYTEKNAFLRERLVDQALNIKNTAIFDLEGFAKREAGYGMYILMPAILIINDVEYQQLLLDYNLLKQIIEN
;
A
#
# COMPACT_ATOMS: atom_id res chain seq x y z
N MET A 1 8.32 10.58 -17.61
CA MET A 1 7.47 9.46 -18.04
C MET A 1 8.17 8.18 -17.62
N ILE A 2 7.49 7.38 -16.82
CA ILE A 2 7.99 6.14 -16.23
C ILE A 2 7.78 4.99 -17.22
N ILE A 3 6.67 4.99 -17.95
CA ILE A 3 6.29 3.95 -18.90
C ILE A 3 6.83 4.27 -20.28
N ASN A 4 7.61 3.36 -20.84
CA ASN A 4 8.05 3.37 -22.21
C ASN A 4 7.06 2.59 -23.09
N PHE A 5 6.18 3.32 -23.78
CA PHE A 5 5.22 2.72 -24.70
C PHE A 5 5.85 2.05 -25.92
N CYS A 6 7.16 2.18 -26.17
CA CYS A 6 7.83 1.43 -27.23
C CYS A 6 8.12 -0.03 -26.85
N GLU A 7 7.87 -0.44 -25.59
CA GLU A 7 7.93 -1.86 -25.18
C GLU A 7 6.82 -2.70 -25.83
N ILE A 8 5.69 -2.07 -26.15
CA ILE A 8 4.64 -2.71 -26.95
C ILE A 8 5.08 -2.64 -28.43
N PRO A 9 5.06 -3.77 -29.17
CA PRO A 9 5.49 -3.81 -30.55
C PRO A 9 4.50 -3.09 -31.49
N LEU A 10 5.00 -2.64 -32.64
CA LEU A 10 4.16 -2.06 -33.71
C LEU A 10 3.28 -3.14 -34.35
N ALA A 11 2.03 -2.76 -34.67
CA ALA A 11 1.03 -3.59 -35.34
C ALA A 11 1.40 -4.05 -36.76
N ASN A 12 2.57 -3.69 -37.30
CA ASN A 12 2.98 -4.01 -38.69
C ASN A 12 4.42 -4.55 -38.79
N SER A 13 4.98 -5.09 -37.71
CA SER A 13 6.37 -5.62 -37.71
C SER A 13 6.51 -7.02 -38.33
N GLY A 14 5.41 -7.67 -38.73
CA GLY A 14 5.42 -9.04 -39.28
C GLY A 14 5.69 -10.15 -38.24
N VAL A 15 5.92 -9.79 -36.97
CA VAL A 15 6.05 -10.70 -35.83
C VAL A 15 4.67 -10.79 -35.16
N GLY A 16 4.20 -11.98 -34.77
CA GLY A 16 2.79 -12.31 -34.46
C GLY A 16 2.08 -11.54 -33.32
N ASP A 17 2.67 -10.46 -32.80
CA ASP A 17 2.26 -9.69 -31.61
C ASP A 17 1.57 -8.35 -31.96
N GLN A 18 1.01 -8.24 -33.18
CA GLN A 18 0.50 -6.97 -33.72
C GLN A 18 -0.65 -6.36 -32.93
N ASP A 19 -1.43 -7.19 -32.22
CA ASP A 19 -2.63 -6.76 -31.48
C ASP A 19 -2.32 -6.47 -30.00
N THR A 20 -1.04 -6.48 -29.59
CA THR A 20 -0.65 -6.33 -28.18
C THR A 20 -1.15 -5.02 -27.57
N PHE A 21 -1.18 -3.94 -28.35
CA PHE A 21 -1.69 -2.65 -27.87
C PHE A 21 -3.21 -2.65 -27.66
N GLU A 22 -3.96 -3.41 -28.46
CA GLU A 22 -5.41 -3.56 -28.32
C GLU A 22 -5.76 -4.45 -27.13
N LEU A 23 -5.01 -5.55 -26.94
CA LEU A 23 -5.11 -6.40 -25.75
C LEU A 23 -4.78 -5.62 -24.47
N PHE A 24 -3.75 -4.77 -24.51
CA PHE A 24 -3.43 -3.85 -23.42
C PHE A 24 -4.59 -2.90 -23.13
N ALA A 25 -5.17 -2.28 -24.16
CA ALA A 25 -6.30 -1.36 -23.99
C ALA A 25 -7.52 -2.06 -23.38
N ARG A 26 -7.85 -3.28 -23.82
CA ARG A 26 -8.92 -4.10 -23.24
C ARG A 26 -8.67 -4.34 -21.75
N ASP A 27 -7.51 -4.89 -21.40
CA ASP A 27 -7.18 -5.23 -20.01
C ASP A 27 -7.19 -3.97 -19.13
N PHE A 28 -6.65 -2.85 -19.63
CA PHE A 28 -6.66 -1.55 -18.94
C PHE A 28 -8.07 -1.01 -18.70
N LEU A 29 -8.94 -1.05 -19.70
CA LEU A 29 -10.32 -0.56 -19.58
C LEU A 29 -11.16 -1.46 -18.68
N GLN A 30 -10.94 -2.78 -18.74
CA GLN A 30 -11.58 -3.71 -17.81
C GLN A 30 -11.19 -3.41 -16.36
N GLU A 31 -9.90 -3.16 -16.09
CA GLU A 31 -9.40 -2.83 -14.75
C GLU A 31 -9.89 -1.46 -14.26
N LEU A 32 -10.15 -0.51 -15.17
CA LEU A 32 -10.84 0.75 -14.84
C LEU A 32 -12.32 0.56 -14.46
N GLY A 33 -12.88 -0.64 -14.65
CA GLY A 33 -14.26 -0.98 -14.29
C GLY A 33 -15.26 -0.94 -15.45
N TYR A 34 -14.79 -0.87 -16.70
CA TYR A 34 -15.66 -1.05 -17.86
C TYR A 34 -15.95 -2.53 -18.10
N GLU A 35 -17.14 -2.83 -18.61
CA GLU A 35 -17.50 -4.16 -19.09
C GLU A 35 -17.08 -4.32 -20.56
N ILE A 36 -16.41 -5.42 -20.90
CA ILE A 36 -16.01 -5.71 -22.30
C ILE A 36 -17.20 -6.34 -23.02
N ILE A 37 -17.71 -5.66 -24.06
CA ILE A 37 -18.85 -6.13 -24.88
C ILE A 37 -18.36 -6.83 -26.15
N SER A 38 -17.25 -6.34 -26.72
CA SER A 38 -16.60 -6.95 -27.89
C SER A 38 -15.09 -6.91 -27.67
N ASP A 39 -14.47 -8.09 -27.66
CA ASP A 39 -13.02 -8.25 -27.63
C ASP A 39 -12.36 -7.77 -28.94
N PRO A 40 -11.05 -7.46 -28.92
CA PRO A 40 -10.26 -7.25 -30.13
C PRO A 40 -10.25 -8.48 -31.04
N THR A 41 -10.45 -8.27 -32.35
CA THR A 41 -10.42 -9.36 -33.34
C THR A 41 -9.56 -9.01 -34.55
N ARG A 42 -8.99 -10.04 -35.21
CA ARG A 42 -8.25 -9.88 -36.46
C ARG A 42 -9.20 -10.00 -37.66
N GLY A 43 -9.31 -8.96 -38.48
CA GLY A 43 -10.08 -9.02 -39.73
C GLY A 43 -10.56 -7.66 -40.23
N ALA A 44 -11.39 -7.67 -41.27
CA ALA A 44 -12.06 -6.47 -41.78
C ALA A 44 -13.18 -6.03 -40.82
N ASP A 45 -12.80 -5.55 -39.64
CA ASP A 45 -13.72 -5.40 -38.51
C ASP A 45 -14.50 -4.07 -38.53
N GLY A 46 -14.86 -3.56 -39.71
CA GLY A 46 -15.63 -2.31 -39.84
C GLY A 46 -15.01 -1.08 -39.17
N GLY A 47 -13.71 -1.16 -38.84
CA GLY A 47 -12.99 -0.15 -38.08
C GLY A 47 -13.32 -0.08 -36.60
N LYS A 48 -13.70 -1.15 -35.90
CA LYS A 48 -13.70 -1.15 -34.42
C LYS A 48 -12.50 -1.94 -33.90
N ASP A 49 -11.92 -1.48 -32.79
CA ASP A 49 -10.85 -2.23 -32.12
C ASP A 49 -11.42 -2.96 -30.89
N LEU A 50 -12.34 -2.34 -30.14
CA LEU A 50 -13.16 -2.98 -29.12
C LEU A 50 -14.44 -2.18 -28.81
N ILE A 51 -15.43 -2.81 -28.19
CA ILE A 51 -16.62 -2.15 -27.65
C ILE A 51 -16.68 -2.44 -26.16
N ILE A 52 -16.86 -1.39 -25.36
CA ILE A 52 -16.99 -1.49 -23.90
C ILE A 52 -18.27 -0.81 -23.41
N ARG A 53 -18.75 -1.21 -22.25
CA ARG A 53 -19.91 -0.62 -21.59
C ARG A 53 -19.52 0.03 -20.27
N GLU A 54 -19.92 1.28 -20.12
CA GLU A 54 -19.85 2.01 -18.86
C GLU A 54 -21.20 1.94 -18.16
N THR A 55 -21.19 1.53 -16.89
CA THR A 55 -22.37 1.57 -16.03
C THR A 55 -22.26 2.76 -15.08
N ARG A 56 -23.18 3.71 -15.18
CA ARG A 56 -23.27 4.89 -14.31
C ARG A 56 -24.41 4.72 -13.31
N LYS A 57 -24.09 4.83 -12.03
CA LYS A 57 -25.09 4.80 -10.94
C LYS A 57 -25.38 6.24 -10.50
N GLY A 58 -26.64 6.65 -10.63
CA GLY A 58 -27.14 7.93 -10.14
C GLY A 58 -28.26 7.74 -9.11
N LEU A 59 -28.73 8.85 -8.53
CA LEU A 59 -29.83 8.85 -7.56
C LEU A 59 -31.11 8.21 -8.11
N SER A 60 -31.36 8.38 -9.41
CA SER A 60 -32.58 7.91 -10.10
C SER A 60 -32.44 6.53 -10.76
N GLY A 61 -31.34 5.81 -10.53
CA GLY A 61 -31.11 4.48 -11.10
C GLY A 61 -29.78 4.36 -11.85
N GLN A 62 -29.72 3.37 -12.74
CA GLN A 62 -28.52 3.01 -13.49
C GLN A 62 -28.70 3.36 -14.97
N THR A 63 -27.71 4.02 -15.56
CA THR A 63 -27.62 4.23 -17.02
C THR A 63 -26.40 3.51 -17.57
N THR A 64 -26.49 3.03 -18.80
CA THR A 64 -25.40 2.33 -19.49
C THR A 64 -25.05 3.07 -20.77
N ILE A 65 -23.76 3.14 -21.08
CA ILE A 65 -23.25 3.76 -22.31
C ILE A 65 -22.29 2.77 -22.96
N ASP A 66 -22.59 2.41 -24.21
CA ASP A 66 -21.70 1.60 -25.03
C ASP A 66 -20.76 2.52 -25.81
N TRP A 67 -19.47 2.27 -25.65
CA TRP A 67 -18.39 3.07 -26.19
C TRP A 67 -17.67 2.31 -27.29
N LEU A 68 -17.55 2.95 -28.45
CA LEU A 68 -16.65 2.49 -29.51
C LEU A 68 -15.22 2.90 -29.12
N VAL A 69 -14.33 1.94 -28.99
CA VAL A 69 -12.92 2.22 -28.67
C VAL A 69 -12.06 2.05 -29.93
N SER A 70 -11.15 3.00 -30.12
CA SER A 70 -10.15 2.97 -31.18
C SER A 70 -8.76 3.09 -30.57
N CYS A 71 -7.92 2.09 -30.82
CA CYS A 71 -6.57 1.94 -30.33
C CYS A 71 -5.60 2.40 -31.43
N LYS A 72 -4.72 3.37 -31.13
CA LYS A 72 -3.69 3.82 -32.08
C LYS A 72 -2.31 3.89 -31.44
N HIS A 73 -1.40 3.06 -31.94
CA HIS A 73 -0.05 2.90 -31.41
C HIS A 73 0.99 3.58 -32.30
N TYR A 74 1.43 4.79 -31.91
CA TYR A 74 2.38 5.62 -32.65
C TYR A 74 3.61 6.03 -31.82
N SER A 75 3.84 5.41 -30.65
CA SER A 75 4.95 5.72 -29.72
C SER A 75 6.31 5.68 -30.40
N HIS A 76 6.54 4.67 -31.25
CA HIS A 76 7.78 4.50 -32.03
C HIS A 76 8.06 5.64 -33.01
N SER A 77 7.02 6.33 -33.50
CA SER A 77 7.16 7.45 -34.44
C SER A 77 7.05 8.82 -33.77
N GLY A 78 6.48 8.89 -32.58
CA GLY A 78 6.12 10.13 -31.89
C GLY A 78 5.00 10.95 -32.56
N LYS A 79 4.41 10.47 -33.67
CA LYS A 79 3.35 11.20 -34.39
C LYS A 79 2.08 11.32 -33.56
N SER A 80 1.44 12.48 -33.62
CA SER A 80 0.13 12.71 -33.02
C SER A 80 -0.97 12.04 -33.85
N ILE A 81 -2.10 11.72 -33.19
CA ILE A 81 -3.26 11.14 -33.86
C ILE A 81 -4.08 12.25 -34.52
N THR A 82 -4.25 12.15 -35.84
CA THR A 82 -4.89 13.16 -36.69
C THR A 82 -6.25 12.69 -37.21
N PRO A 83 -7.11 13.60 -37.69
CA PRO A 83 -8.35 13.22 -38.40
C PRO A 83 -8.12 12.31 -39.62
N THR A 84 -6.93 12.35 -40.22
CA THR A 84 -6.57 11.46 -41.33
C THR A 84 -6.26 10.04 -40.87
N ILE A 85 -5.84 9.86 -39.61
CA ILE A 85 -5.64 8.55 -38.98
C ILE A 85 -6.99 8.03 -38.45
N GLU A 86 -7.78 8.90 -37.83
CA GLU A 86 -9.10 8.58 -37.27
C GLU A 86 -10.22 9.15 -38.14
N GLN A 87 -10.61 8.37 -39.15
CA GLN A 87 -11.62 8.75 -40.13
C GLN A 87 -13.01 8.24 -39.73
N ASN A 88 -14.05 8.96 -40.19
CA ASN A 88 -15.46 8.56 -40.14
C ASN A 88 -15.94 8.09 -38.75
N ILE A 89 -15.50 8.76 -37.69
CA ILE A 89 -15.76 8.37 -36.29
C ILE A 89 -17.27 8.30 -36.01
N ASN A 90 -18.04 9.30 -36.43
CA ASN A 90 -19.49 9.32 -36.23
C ASN A 90 -20.18 8.14 -36.90
N ASP A 91 -19.81 7.84 -38.15
CA ASP A 91 -20.39 6.73 -38.90
C ASP A 91 -20.05 5.39 -38.23
N ARG A 92 -18.83 5.24 -37.71
CA ARG A 92 -18.41 4.04 -36.96
C ARG A 92 -19.18 3.88 -35.66
N ILE A 93 -19.44 4.96 -34.92
CA ILE A 93 -20.26 4.94 -33.69
C ILE A 93 -21.67 4.43 -34.01
N ILE A 94 -22.31 5.02 -35.03
CA ILE A 94 -23.67 4.67 -35.45
C ILE A 94 -23.73 3.22 -35.94
N ALA A 95 -22.80 2.81 -36.81
CA ALA A 95 -22.74 1.47 -37.38
C ALA A 95 -22.57 0.37 -36.32
N ASN A 96 -21.92 0.69 -35.19
CA ASN A 96 -21.71 -0.24 -34.08
C ASN A 96 -22.69 -0.03 -32.91
N SER A 97 -23.76 0.74 -33.11
CA SER A 97 -24.78 1.01 -32.08
C SER A 97 -24.21 1.56 -30.76
N CYS A 98 -23.11 2.30 -30.84
CA CYS A 98 -22.47 2.94 -29.69
C CYS A 98 -23.03 4.36 -29.47
N ALA A 99 -22.87 4.88 -28.26
CA ALA A 99 -23.31 6.24 -27.91
C ALA A 99 -22.14 7.21 -27.71
N GLY A 100 -20.90 6.70 -27.64
CA GLY A 100 -19.71 7.53 -27.51
C GLY A 100 -18.47 6.88 -28.10
N PHE A 101 -17.37 7.64 -28.07
CA PHE A 101 -16.08 7.26 -28.60
C PHE A 101 -14.97 7.34 -27.55
N ILE A 102 -14.11 6.33 -27.49
CA ILE A 102 -12.88 6.36 -26.71
C ILE A 102 -11.68 6.23 -27.63
N GLY A 103 -10.86 7.28 -27.66
CA GLY A 103 -9.54 7.25 -28.28
C GLY A 103 -8.50 6.74 -27.29
N PHE A 104 -7.94 5.57 -27.53
CA PHE A 104 -6.90 4.96 -26.70
C PHE A 104 -5.55 5.01 -27.42
N TYR A 105 -4.71 5.99 -27.07
CA TYR A 105 -3.57 6.38 -27.89
C TYR A 105 -2.25 6.34 -27.12
N SER A 106 -1.21 5.77 -27.73
CA SER A 106 0.14 5.79 -27.17
C SER A 106 0.85 7.15 -27.37
N THR A 107 0.20 8.09 -28.05
CA THR A 107 0.65 9.48 -28.28
C THR A 107 -0.52 10.45 -28.09
N ILE A 108 -0.27 11.74 -28.24
CA ILE A 108 -1.31 12.77 -28.07
C ILE A 108 -2.22 12.85 -29.31
N ALA A 109 -3.50 13.12 -29.10
CA ALA A 109 -4.42 13.50 -30.18
C ALA A 109 -4.12 14.94 -30.64
N SER A 110 -4.18 15.19 -31.94
CA SER A 110 -4.04 16.53 -32.49
C SER A 110 -5.28 17.38 -32.19
N GLU A 111 -5.11 18.71 -32.13
CA GLU A 111 -6.25 19.63 -31.92
C GLU A 111 -7.34 19.49 -32.99
N GLY A 112 -6.95 19.19 -34.24
CA GLY A 112 -7.88 18.96 -35.34
C GLY A 112 -8.80 17.76 -35.07
N LEU A 113 -8.25 16.68 -34.51
CA LEU A 113 -9.04 15.50 -34.11
C LEU A 113 -10.00 15.85 -32.98
N VAL A 114 -9.53 16.53 -31.94
CA VAL A 114 -10.39 16.93 -30.80
C VAL A 114 -11.52 17.86 -31.26
N LYS A 115 -11.27 18.77 -32.21
CA LYS A 115 -12.32 19.61 -32.80
C LYS A 115 -13.40 18.79 -33.50
N ASN A 116 -13.03 17.72 -34.21
CA ASN A 116 -13.99 16.84 -34.88
C ASN A 116 -14.86 16.03 -33.89
N LEU A 117 -14.33 15.75 -32.69
CA LEU A 117 -15.04 14.99 -31.66
C LEU A 117 -16.03 15.85 -30.84
N LYS A 118 -16.03 17.19 -30.98
CA LYS A 118 -16.80 18.08 -30.09
C LYS A 118 -18.32 17.83 -30.04
N ASN A 119 -18.89 17.27 -31.11
CA ASN A 119 -20.32 17.04 -31.22
C ASN A 119 -20.75 15.62 -30.83
N ILE A 120 -19.81 14.80 -30.33
CA ILE A 120 -20.08 13.46 -29.84
C ILE A 120 -19.59 13.31 -28.41
N GLN A 121 -20.17 12.37 -27.68
CA GLN A 121 -19.64 12.02 -26.38
C GLN A 121 -18.31 11.29 -26.58
N PHE A 122 -17.22 11.82 -26.01
CA PHE A 122 -15.90 11.24 -26.21
C PHE A 122 -15.01 11.26 -24.97
N GLN A 123 -14.05 10.34 -24.93
CA GLN A 123 -12.92 10.34 -24.00
C GLN A 123 -11.63 10.04 -24.77
N ILE A 124 -10.52 10.66 -24.35
CA ILE A 124 -9.20 10.37 -24.90
C ILE A 124 -8.28 9.97 -23.77
N PHE A 125 -7.70 8.78 -23.87
CA PHE A 125 -6.59 8.28 -23.09
C PHE A 125 -5.31 8.42 -23.90
N ASP A 126 -4.55 9.48 -23.65
CA ASP A 126 -3.18 9.62 -24.14
C ASP A 126 -2.19 8.91 -23.19
N ARG A 127 -0.94 8.76 -23.64
CA ARG A 127 0.14 8.12 -22.86
C ARG A 127 0.28 8.63 -21.42
N GLU A 128 0.03 9.90 -21.15
CA GLU A 128 0.18 10.47 -19.81
C GLU A 128 -1.03 10.19 -18.93
N LYS A 129 -2.23 10.23 -19.50
CA LYS A 129 -3.45 9.79 -18.79
C LYS A 129 -3.41 8.31 -18.47
N ILE A 130 -2.91 7.49 -19.41
CA ILE A 130 -2.72 6.06 -19.19
C ILE A 130 -1.68 5.83 -18.08
N GLU A 131 -0.51 6.46 -18.15
CA GLU A 131 0.54 6.33 -17.12
C GLU A 131 0.03 6.68 -15.73
N LYS A 132 -0.75 7.76 -15.60
CA LYS A 132 -1.33 8.19 -14.31
C LYS A 132 -2.27 7.17 -13.67
N GLN A 133 -2.93 6.32 -14.45
CA GLN A 133 -3.79 5.25 -13.93
C GLN A 133 -3.00 3.99 -13.58
N ILE A 134 -1.83 3.79 -14.18
CA ILE A 134 -1.03 2.59 -13.97
C ILE A 134 -0.07 2.76 -12.79
N ILE A 135 0.61 3.91 -12.69
CA ILE A 135 1.66 4.11 -11.70
C ILE A 135 1.06 4.36 -10.31
N GLY A 136 1.43 3.52 -9.35
CA GLY A 136 1.07 3.68 -7.93
C GLY A 136 -0.32 3.16 -7.55
N ILE A 137 -1.00 2.45 -8.45
CA ILE A 137 -2.30 1.81 -8.17
C ILE A 137 -2.13 0.30 -8.20
N ASP A 138 -2.32 -0.36 -7.05
CA ASP A 138 -2.05 -1.80 -6.86
C ASP A 138 -2.81 -2.69 -7.85
N THR A 139 -4.05 -2.32 -8.19
CA THR A 139 -4.89 -3.09 -9.12
C THR A 139 -4.31 -3.12 -10.55
N PHE A 140 -3.59 -2.07 -10.96
CA PHE A 140 -2.95 -1.99 -12.26
C PHE A 140 -1.53 -2.60 -12.30
N GLU A 141 -0.98 -3.09 -11.17
CA GLU A 141 0.39 -3.63 -11.12
C GLU A 141 0.57 -4.82 -12.09
N ASN A 142 -0.44 -5.70 -12.18
CA ASN A 142 -0.38 -6.85 -13.09
C ASN A 142 -0.33 -6.43 -14.56
N ILE A 143 -1.11 -5.42 -14.94
CA ILE A 143 -1.10 -4.86 -16.30
C ILE A 143 0.25 -4.20 -16.57
N PHE A 144 0.78 -3.42 -15.62
CA PHE A 144 2.07 -2.76 -15.77
C PHE A 144 3.19 -3.79 -16.01
N ARG A 145 3.27 -4.80 -15.15
CA ARG A 145 4.28 -5.87 -15.25
C ARG A 145 4.17 -6.67 -16.55
N ARG A 146 2.95 -6.88 -17.06
CA ARG A 146 2.70 -7.69 -18.26
C ARG A 146 3.08 -6.95 -19.54
N TYR A 147 2.64 -5.71 -19.69
CA TYR A 147 2.74 -4.97 -20.95
C TYR A 147 3.95 -4.04 -21.05
N PHE A 148 4.54 -3.66 -19.91
CA PHE A 148 5.74 -2.82 -19.85
C PHE A 148 6.76 -3.38 -18.83
N PRO A 149 7.26 -4.62 -19.04
CA PRO A 149 8.13 -5.28 -18.07
C PRO A 149 9.40 -4.48 -17.76
N ASP A 150 10.04 -3.84 -18.74
CA ASP A 150 11.31 -3.12 -18.53
C ASP A 150 11.05 -1.82 -17.75
N SER A 151 10.01 -1.07 -18.13
CA SER A 151 9.55 0.10 -17.38
C SER A 151 9.11 -0.27 -15.97
N PHE A 152 8.42 -1.40 -15.80
CA PHE A 152 8.03 -1.91 -14.50
C PHE A 152 9.26 -2.22 -13.65
N HIS A 153 10.25 -2.95 -14.18
CA HIS A 153 11.48 -3.25 -13.45
C HIS A 153 12.26 -1.99 -13.07
N LYS A 154 12.38 -1.03 -14.00
CA LYS A 154 13.00 0.27 -13.74
C LYS A 154 12.24 1.06 -12.68
N TRP A 155 10.92 1.16 -12.81
CA TRP A 155 10.05 1.81 -11.84
C TRP A 155 10.17 1.15 -10.48
N LYS A 156 10.07 -0.18 -10.41
CA LYS A 156 10.25 -0.95 -9.18
C LYS A 156 11.59 -0.58 -8.57
N SER A 157 12.71 -0.77 -9.28
CA SER A 157 14.07 -0.50 -8.77
C SER A 157 14.29 0.95 -8.28
N SER A 158 13.67 1.93 -8.92
CA SER A 158 13.78 3.35 -8.55
C SER A 158 12.76 3.79 -7.49
N SER A 159 11.62 3.11 -7.42
CA SER A 159 10.54 3.30 -6.45
C SER A 159 10.63 2.30 -5.28
N PHE A 160 11.74 1.55 -5.19
CA PHE A 160 11.98 0.49 -4.21
C PHE A 160 12.63 0.88 -2.85
N PRO A 161 12.56 2.11 -2.30
CA PRO A 161 12.65 2.22 -0.84
C PRO A 161 11.53 1.47 -0.07
N TYR A 162 10.56 0.84 -0.75
CA TYR A 162 9.43 0.09 -0.15
C TYR A 162 9.57 -1.45 -0.09
N ALA A 163 10.56 -2.07 -0.77
CA ALA A 163 10.82 -3.51 -0.61
C ALA A 163 11.18 -3.87 0.84
N PRO A 164 12.05 -3.08 1.50
CA PRO A 164 12.34 -3.28 2.91
C PRO A 164 11.08 -3.17 3.78
N ILE A 165 10.15 -2.27 3.47
CA ILE A 165 8.90 -2.11 4.23
C ILE A 165 7.98 -3.32 4.06
N LYS A 166 7.82 -3.88 2.86
CA LYS A 166 6.98 -5.10 2.67
C LYS A 166 7.58 -6.33 3.35
N LEU A 167 8.92 -6.50 3.29
CA LEU A 167 9.62 -7.58 3.99
C LEU A 167 9.55 -7.38 5.52
N PHE A 168 9.69 -6.14 5.96
CA PHE A 168 9.51 -5.73 7.35
C PHE A 168 8.09 -5.99 7.84
N ASP A 169 7.06 -5.62 7.07
CA ASP A 169 5.66 -5.89 7.36
C ASP A 169 5.41 -7.39 7.48
N TYR A 170 5.90 -8.18 6.51
CA TYR A 170 5.80 -9.64 6.55
C TYR A 170 6.48 -10.22 7.79
N TYR A 171 7.69 -9.77 8.12
CA TYR A 171 8.41 -10.23 9.31
C TYR A 171 7.65 -9.86 10.59
N ILE A 172 7.18 -8.63 10.72
CA ILE A 172 6.45 -8.15 11.90
C ILE A 172 5.11 -8.88 12.10
N VAL A 173 4.45 -9.30 11.02
CA VAL A 173 3.23 -10.12 11.08
C VAL A 173 3.52 -11.55 11.54
N ASN A 174 4.63 -12.14 11.07
CA ASN A 174 4.95 -13.56 11.33
C ASN A 174 5.90 -13.78 12.52
N ALA A 175 6.50 -12.73 13.08
CA ALA A 175 7.41 -12.85 14.19
C ALA A 175 6.64 -13.07 15.50
N HIS A 176 6.73 -14.30 16.02
CA HIS A 176 6.16 -14.70 17.31
C HIS A 176 7.10 -14.31 18.47
N LYS A 177 7.35 -13.02 18.66
CA LYS A 177 8.15 -12.51 19.78
C LYS A 177 7.39 -11.48 20.61
N TYR A 178 7.38 -11.70 21.91
CA TYR A 178 6.71 -10.84 22.90
C TYR A 178 7.29 -9.42 22.93
N THR A 179 8.61 -9.30 22.85
CA THR A 179 9.33 -8.02 22.83
C THR A 179 9.00 -7.15 21.61
N LEU A 180 8.55 -7.75 20.49
CA LEU A 180 8.04 -6.97 19.35
C LEU A 180 6.71 -6.27 19.64
N GLN A 181 5.95 -6.72 20.65
CA GLN A 181 4.73 -6.02 21.07
C GLN A 181 5.05 -4.66 21.70
N ILE A 182 6.20 -4.53 22.38
CA ILE A 182 6.70 -3.24 22.89
C ILE A 182 6.87 -2.27 21.73
N PHE A 183 7.51 -2.71 20.63
CA PHE A 183 7.71 -1.85 19.46
C PHE A 183 6.40 -1.52 18.75
N LYS A 184 5.49 -2.49 18.57
CA LYS A 184 4.16 -2.24 17.98
C LYS A 184 3.38 -1.20 18.79
N TYR A 185 3.39 -1.32 20.11
CA TYR A 185 2.74 -0.35 20.99
C TYR A 185 3.39 1.03 20.89
N ALA A 186 4.73 1.09 20.98
CA ALA A 186 5.47 2.34 20.91
C ALA A 186 5.20 3.10 19.60
N PHE A 187 5.23 2.42 18.45
CA PHE A 187 5.21 3.08 17.14
C PHE A 187 3.83 3.16 16.48
N LYS A 188 2.87 2.32 16.89
CA LYS A 188 1.49 2.22 16.36
C LYS A 188 1.38 1.79 14.89
N THR A 189 2.32 2.16 14.03
CA THR A 189 2.36 1.76 12.62
C THR A 189 3.74 1.21 12.24
N ASN A 190 3.76 0.24 11.33
CA ASN A 190 5.00 -0.33 10.82
C ASN A 190 5.85 0.71 10.08
N ALA A 191 5.22 1.64 9.36
CA ALA A 191 5.93 2.73 8.69
C ALA A 191 6.68 3.64 9.69
N ALA A 192 6.06 4.00 10.81
CA ALA A 192 6.73 4.80 11.84
C ALA A 192 7.90 4.04 12.48
N MET A 193 7.70 2.75 12.73
CA MET A 193 8.72 1.86 13.27
C MET A 193 9.93 1.73 12.32
N PHE A 194 9.67 1.53 11.02
CA PHE A 194 10.68 1.42 9.98
C PHE A 194 11.53 2.70 9.87
N VAL A 195 10.90 3.88 9.87
CA VAL A 195 11.61 5.17 9.81
C VAL A 195 12.50 5.38 11.04
N ALA A 196 12.03 5.03 12.23
CA ALA A 196 12.81 5.14 13.45
C ALA A 196 13.97 4.13 13.49
N LEU A 197 13.77 2.90 12.98
CA LEU A 197 14.84 1.92 12.83
C LEU A 197 15.94 2.39 11.89
N LEU A 198 15.60 3.02 10.76
CA LEU A 198 16.59 3.56 9.84
C LEU A 198 17.49 4.63 10.48
N LYS A 199 16.93 5.42 11.40
CA LYS A 199 17.60 6.60 11.96
C LYS A 199 18.26 6.38 13.32
N SER A 200 18.04 5.22 13.95
CA SER A 200 18.62 4.86 15.24
C SER A 200 19.86 3.96 15.06
N GLY A 201 20.86 4.15 15.91
CA GLY A 201 22.02 3.26 16.06
C GLY A 201 21.91 2.30 17.24
N SER A 202 20.95 2.53 18.16
CA SER A 202 20.70 1.72 19.35
C SER A 202 19.21 1.55 19.65
N VAL A 203 18.87 0.62 20.55
CA VAL A 203 17.48 0.43 21.00
C VAL A 203 16.98 1.61 21.84
N GLU A 204 17.88 2.29 22.55
CA GLU A 204 17.60 3.54 23.28
C GLU A 204 17.21 4.66 22.32
N GLU A 205 18.07 4.96 21.35
CA GLU A 205 17.80 5.99 20.33
C GLU A 205 16.52 5.67 19.55
N PHE A 206 16.27 4.39 19.29
CA PHE A 206 15.05 3.93 18.64
C PHE A 206 13.82 4.31 19.46
N LEU A 207 13.75 3.95 20.74
CA LEU A 207 12.61 4.26 21.60
C LEU A 207 12.48 5.76 21.92
N GLU A 208 13.59 6.51 21.90
CA GLU A 208 13.60 7.97 22.01
C GLU A 208 12.80 8.68 20.91
N PHE A 209 12.64 8.09 19.71
CA PHE A 209 11.73 8.64 18.68
C PHE A 209 10.29 8.81 19.16
N ARG A 210 9.91 8.10 20.22
CA ARG A 210 8.59 8.17 20.86
C ARG A 210 8.65 8.75 22.26
N ASN A 211 9.76 9.38 22.64
CA ASN A 211 10.04 9.91 23.97
C ASN A 211 9.90 8.84 25.08
N ILE A 212 10.28 7.60 24.79
CA ILE A 212 10.21 6.50 25.75
C ILE A 212 11.60 6.28 26.35
N THR A 213 11.72 6.50 27.66
CA THR A 213 12.95 6.22 28.43
C THR A 213 12.93 4.82 29.01
N ILE A 214 14.05 4.09 28.89
CA ILE A 214 14.18 2.73 29.43
C ILE A 214 14.69 2.79 30.88
N HIS A 215 14.00 2.11 31.78
CA HIS A 215 14.39 1.92 33.18
C HIS A 215 14.55 0.44 33.48
N LYS A 216 15.80 0.01 33.72
CA LYS A 216 16.07 -1.37 34.10
C LYS A 216 15.75 -1.60 35.57
N TYR A 217 14.89 -2.57 35.88
CA TYR A 217 14.40 -2.80 37.23
C TYR A 217 14.06 -4.26 37.49
N ASP A 218 14.32 -4.76 38.70
CA ASP A 218 13.95 -6.12 39.12
C ASP A 218 12.46 -6.19 39.47
N ILE A 219 11.64 -6.28 38.42
CA ILE A 219 10.18 -6.25 38.50
C ILE A 219 9.65 -7.48 39.25
N GLU A 220 10.22 -8.67 39.01
CA GLU A 220 9.68 -9.92 39.57
C GLU A 220 9.90 -9.99 41.08
N SER A 221 11.13 -9.75 41.53
CA SER A 221 11.45 -9.74 42.97
C SER A 221 10.64 -8.67 43.70
N THR A 222 10.52 -7.49 43.09
CA THR A 222 9.76 -6.38 43.68
C THR A 222 8.26 -6.68 43.74
N TYR A 223 7.69 -7.24 42.68
CA TYR A 223 6.28 -7.63 42.66
C TYR A 223 5.96 -8.64 43.76
N ASN A 224 6.79 -9.68 43.91
CA ASN A 224 6.62 -10.70 44.95
C ASN A 224 6.73 -10.09 46.35
N SER A 225 7.69 -9.18 46.56
CA SER A 225 7.84 -8.44 47.82
C SER A 225 6.61 -7.58 48.14
N LEU A 226 6.06 -6.87 47.14
CA LEU A 226 4.86 -6.05 47.28
C LEU A 226 3.60 -6.88 47.55
N ASP A 227 3.43 -8.02 46.89
CA ASP A 227 2.31 -8.94 47.10
C ASP A 227 2.28 -9.46 48.54
N ILE A 228 3.45 -9.79 49.09
CA ILE A 228 3.60 -10.21 50.49
C ILE A 228 3.32 -9.03 51.43
N LYS A 229 3.92 -7.87 51.17
CA LYS A 229 3.82 -6.68 52.03
C LYS A 229 2.38 -6.15 52.14
N HIS A 230 1.63 -6.17 51.05
CA HIS A 230 0.28 -5.63 50.95
C HIS A 230 -0.82 -6.70 50.96
N LYS A 231 -0.48 -7.92 51.43
CA LYS A 231 -1.39 -9.07 51.43
C LYS A 231 -2.76 -8.78 52.07
N ASP A 232 -2.78 -8.03 53.16
CA ASP A 232 -4.02 -7.66 53.86
C ASP A 232 -4.84 -6.60 53.12
N ASP A 233 -4.19 -5.68 52.42
CA ASP A 233 -4.84 -4.62 51.65
C ASP A 233 -5.56 -5.21 50.42
N ILE A 234 -4.92 -6.20 49.77
CA ILE A 234 -5.42 -6.78 48.51
C ILE A 234 -6.33 -8.00 48.70
N LYS A 235 -6.54 -8.48 49.93
CA LYS A 235 -7.23 -9.77 50.19
C LYS A 235 -8.67 -9.84 49.69
N ASN A 236 -9.36 -8.70 49.63
CA ASN A 236 -10.76 -8.59 49.22
C ASN A 236 -10.90 -7.99 47.80
N MET A 237 -9.78 -7.65 47.15
CA MET A 237 -9.79 -7.12 45.80
C MET A 237 -10.03 -8.23 44.78
N SER A 238 -10.72 -7.93 43.69
CA SER A 238 -10.74 -8.79 42.51
C SER A 238 -9.33 -8.94 41.93
N TYR A 239 -9.12 -9.95 41.09
CA TYR A 239 -7.85 -10.16 40.39
C TYR A 239 -7.38 -8.91 39.61
N THR A 240 -8.32 -8.19 38.99
CA THR A 240 -8.04 -6.97 38.23
C THR A 240 -7.63 -5.82 39.15
N GLU A 241 -8.35 -5.60 40.24
CA GLU A 241 -8.06 -4.54 41.22
C GLU A 241 -6.73 -4.77 41.93
N LYS A 242 -6.47 -6.02 42.35
CA LYS A 242 -5.19 -6.43 42.93
C LYS A 242 -4.02 -6.13 42.00
N ASN A 243 -4.15 -6.50 40.72
CA ASN A 243 -3.10 -6.26 39.74
C ASN A 243 -2.87 -4.77 39.46
N ALA A 244 -3.93 -3.96 39.41
CA ALA A 244 -3.80 -2.51 39.28
C ALA A 244 -3.04 -1.90 40.47
N PHE A 245 -3.43 -2.28 41.70
CA PHE A 245 -2.79 -1.81 42.93
C PHE A 245 -1.30 -2.15 42.99
N LEU A 246 -0.92 -3.42 42.72
CA LEU A 246 0.48 -3.85 42.79
C LEU A 246 1.33 -3.20 41.68
N ARG A 247 0.76 -2.97 40.49
CA ARG A 247 1.46 -2.27 39.41
C ARG A 247 1.78 -0.82 39.78
N GLU A 248 0.82 -0.10 40.36
CA GLU A 248 1.03 1.28 40.82
C GLU A 248 2.19 1.35 41.82
N ARG A 249 2.19 0.45 42.83
CA ARG A 249 3.28 0.38 43.81
C ARG A 249 4.63 0.02 43.23
N LEU A 250 4.65 -0.81 42.21
CA LEU A 250 5.87 -1.18 41.52
C LEU A 250 6.44 0.01 40.74
N VAL A 251 5.59 0.78 40.06
CA VAL A 251 5.99 2.02 39.37
C VAL A 251 6.51 3.06 40.37
N ASP A 252 5.81 3.26 41.49
CA ASP A 252 6.26 4.15 42.58
C ASP A 252 7.68 3.78 43.05
N GLN A 253 7.94 2.49 43.27
CA GLN A 253 9.24 2.01 43.74
C GLN A 253 10.33 2.06 42.67
N ALA A 254 10.00 1.77 41.40
CA ALA A 254 10.95 1.76 40.30
C ALA A 254 11.39 3.17 39.89
N LEU A 255 10.47 4.14 39.94
CA LEU A 255 10.74 5.52 39.51
C LEU A 255 11.00 6.49 40.66
N ASN A 256 10.77 6.07 41.91
CA ASN A 256 10.87 6.90 43.11
C ASN A 256 9.96 8.14 43.06
N ILE A 257 8.75 8.00 42.47
CA ILE A 257 7.75 9.07 42.33
C ILE A 257 6.60 8.79 43.32
N LYS A 258 6.10 9.83 44.01
CA LYS A 258 5.07 9.71 45.07
C LYS A 258 3.62 9.93 44.60
N ASN A 259 3.39 10.24 43.33
CA ASN A 259 2.06 10.53 42.84
C ASN A 259 1.98 10.36 41.32
N THR A 260 1.51 9.20 40.88
CA THR A 260 1.36 8.83 39.48
C THR A 260 -0.09 9.00 39.05
N ALA A 261 -0.48 10.24 38.75
CA ALA A 261 -1.81 10.55 38.23
C ALA A 261 -2.08 9.79 36.93
N ILE A 262 -3.15 8.98 36.94
CA ILE A 262 -3.89 8.41 35.80
C ILE A 262 -3.00 8.10 34.60
N PHE A 263 -2.34 6.96 34.66
CA PHE A 263 -1.73 6.39 33.47
C PHE A 263 -2.79 5.60 32.69
N ASP A 264 -2.99 5.93 31.43
CA ASP A 264 -3.50 5.00 30.42
C ASP A 264 -2.46 3.88 30.29
N LEU A 265 -2.54 2.93 31.23
CA LEU A 265 -1.66 1.78 31.39
C LEU A 265 -2.08 0.69 30.41
N GLU A 266 -1.53 0.71 29.19
CA GLU A 266 -1.48 -0.49 28.36
C GLU A 266 -0.16 -1.23 28.62
N GLY A 267 -0.04 -1.80 29.81
CA GLY A 267 1.13 -2.58 30.26
C GLY A 267 0.72 -3.99 30.66
N PHE A 268 1.17 -4.98 29.89
CA PHE A 268 0.88 -6.41 30.05
C PHE A 268 1.51 -6.92 31.37
N ALA A 269 0.71 -7.26 32.40
CA ALA A 269 1.24 -7.99 33.55
C ALA A 269 0.73 -9.43 33.58
N LYS A 270 1.71 -10.34 33.58
CA LYS A 270 1.68 -11.75 33.97
C LYS A 270 0.80 -12.67 33.11
N ARG A 271 1.43 -13.61 32.40
CA ARG A 271 0.81 -14.90 32.00
C ARG A 271 1.28 -16.00 32.95
N GLU A 272 0.41 -16.97 33.20
CA GLU A 272 0.58 -18.14 34.09
C GLU A 272 1.67 -19.15 33.65
N ALA A 273 2.53 -18.81 32.69
CA ALA A 273 3.44 -19.77 32.04
C ALA A 273 4.83 -19.21 31.68
N GLY A 274 5.41 -18.36 32.53
CA GLY A 274 6.88 -18.22 32.61
C GLY A 274 7.61 -17.40 31.54
N TYR A 275 7.05 -16.30 31.04
CA TYR A 275 7.81 -15.37 30.19
C TYR A 275 7.49 -13.90 30.49
N GLY A 276 8.54 -13.13 30.79
CA GLY A 276 8.72 -11.68 30.84
C GLY A 276 7.73 -10.75 31.51
N MET A 277 8.25 -9.87 32.38
CA MET A 277 7.51 -8.73 32.92
C MET A 277 8.16 -7.42 32.44
N TYR A 278 7.40 -6.60 31.70
CA TYR A 278 7.72 -5.18 31.48
C TYR A 278 6.50 -4.33 31.82
N ILE A 279 6.73 -3.04 32.10
CA ILE A 279 5.70 -2.02 32.21
C ILE A 279 5.99 -0.96 31.17
N LEU A 280 5.07 -0.78 30.24
CA LEU A 280 5.17 0.22 29.19
C LEU A 280 4.12 1.29 29.43
N MET A 281 4.59 2.52 29.53
CA MET A 281 3.83 3.74 29.74
C MET A 281 4.19 4.70 28.59
N PRO A 282 3.37 5.73 28.32
CA PRO A 282 3.56 6.59 27.14
C PRO A 282 4.98 7.17 26.96
N ALA A 283 5.73 7.37 28.05
CA ALA A 283 7.09 7.90 28.03
C ALA A 283 8.12 7.04 28.78
N ILE A 284 7.74 5.87 29.29
CA ILE A 284 8.60 5.07 30.18
C ILE A 284 8.42 3.59 29.86
N LEU A 285 9.54 2.88 29.72
CA LEU A 285 9.59 1.41 29.67
C LEU A 285 10.38 0.91 30.88
N ILE A 286 9.70 0.30 31.85
CA ILE A 286 10.33 -0.42 32.95
C ILE A 286 10.47 -1.88 32.51
N ILE A 287 11.69 -2.41 32.54
CA ILE A 287 11.99 -3.74 32.03
C ILE A 287 13.08 -4.36 32.89
N ASN A 288 13.03 -5.66 33.12
CA ASN A 288 14.12 -6.40 33.76
C ASN A 288 15.26 -6.70 32.77
N ASP A 289 16.40 -7.14 33.28
CA ASP A 289 17.60 -7.31 32.46
C ASP A 289 17.44 -8.38 31.37
N VAL A 290 16.76 -9.49 31.68
CA VAL A 290 16.57 -10.60 30.74
C VAL A 290 15.75 -10.17 29.53
N GLU A 291 14.61 -9.52 29.74
CA GLU A 291 13.75 -9.04 28.67
C GLU A 291 14.40 -7.89 27.91
N TYR A 292 15.21 -7.06 28.57
CA TYR A 292 16.00 -6.04 27.89
C TYR A 292 17.03 -6.65 26.92
N GLN A 293 17.69 -7.76 27.28
CA GLN A 293 18.56 -8.47 26.34
C GLN A 293 17.77 -9.02 25.13
N GLN A 294 16.57 -9.54 25.36
CA GLN A 294 15.72 -9.99 24.27
C GLN A 294 15.24 -8.84 23.37
N LEU A 295 14.95 -7.67 23.96
CA LEU A 295 14.61 -6.45 23.24
C LEU A 295 15.76 -6.01 22.30
N LEU A 296 17.00 -6.09 22.79
CA LEU A 296 18.20 -5.76 22.01
C LEU A 296 18.39 -6.74 20.83
N LEU A 297 18.19 -8.04 21.08
CA LEU A 297 18.24 -9.06 20.01
C LEU A 297 17.20 -8.80 18.92
N ASP A 298 15.99 -8.41 19.32
CA ASP A 298 14.90 -8.12 18.39
C ASP A 298 15.16 -6.83 17.60
N TYR A 299 15.67 -5.78 18.25
CA TYR A 299 16.10 -4.56 17.59
C TYR A 299 17.16 -4.86 16.52
N ASN A 300 18.22 -5.59 16.88
CA ASN A 300 19.31 -5.92 15.96
C ASN A 300 18.83 -6.77 14.77
N LEU A 301 17.92 -7.71 15.01
CA LEU A 301 17.33 -8.52 13.95
C LEU A 301 16.49 -7.68 12.99
N LEU A 302 15.68 -6.75 13.51
CA LEU A 302 14.93 -5.80 12.67
C LEU A 302 15.85 -4.88 11.88
N LYS A 303 16.93 -4.40 12.50
CA LYS A 303 17.94 -3.57 11.84
C LYS A 303 18.60 -4.32 10.68
N GLN A 304 19.00 -5.58 10.91
CA GLN A 304 19.56 -6.45 9.88
C GLN A 304 18.59 -6.68 8.71
N ILE A 305 17.28 -6.81 8.96
CA ILE A 305 16.27 -6.99 7.90
C ILE A 305 16.14 -5.75 7.01
N ILE A 306 16.38 -4.55 7.57
CA ILE A 306 16.24 -3.29 6.83
C ILE A 306 17.53 -2.93 6.08
N GLU A 307 18.68 -3.38 6.58
CA GLU A 307 20.00 -3.12 5.98
C GLU A 307 20.39 -4.10 4.86
N ASN A 308 19.74 -5.28 4.78
CA ASN A 308 19.94 -6.28 3.72
C ASN A 308 18.84 -6.22 2.66
#